data_AF-A0A0K3BEU1-F1
#
_entry.id   AF-A0A0K3BEU1-F1
#
_cell.length_a   1.000
_cell.length_b   1.000
_cell.length_c   1.000
_cell.angle_alpha   90.00
_cell.angle_beta   90.00
_cell.angle_gamma   90.00
#
_symmetry.space_group_name_H-M   'P 1'
#
loop_
_entity.id
_entity.type
_entity.pdbx_description
1 polymer ?
#
loop_
_entity_poly.entity_id
_entity_poly.type
_entity_poly.pdbx_seq_one_letter_code
_entity_poly.pdbx_strand_id
1 'polypeptide(L)' 'MEIWIHGTILYNSLYRFDEDMLVNTHVYGFGAAVARVLHLRRLSAGDLFETYSESYENVWNAAKPPKW' A
#
# COMPACT_ATOMS: atom_id res chain seq x y z
N MET A 1 3.83 17.40 -6.17
CA MET A 1 3.02 16.52 -5.32
C MET A 1 1.73 16.26 -6.06
N GLU A 2 1.39 14.99 -6.27
CA GLU A 2 0.15 14.58 -6.94
C GLU A 2 -0.78 13.94 -5.93
N ILE A 3 -2.08 14.12 -6.10
CA ILE A 3 -3.10 13.51 -5.25
C ILE A 3 -4.14 12.89 -6.17
N TRP A 4 -4.42 11.62 -5.94
CA TRP A 4 -5.41 10.84 -6.67
C TRP A 4 -6.28 10.09 -5.67
N ILE A 5 -7.54 9.87 -6.02
CA ILE A 5 -8.54 9.19 -5.17
C ILE A 5 -9.04 7.92 -5.85
N HIS A 6 -9.20 6.85 -5.08
CA HIS A 6 -9.74 5.57 -5.52
C HIS A 6 -10.88 5.10 -4.60
N GLY A 7 -11.79 4.27 -5.14
CA GLY A 7 -12.88 3.64 -4.38
C GLY A 7 -12.62 2.18 -4.01
N THR A 8 -11.44 1.65 -4.36
CA THR A 8 -11.07 0.24 -4.15
C THR A 8 -11.05 -0.11 -2.66
N ILE A 9 -11.68 -1.22 -2.28
CA ILE A 9 -11.57 -1.78 -0.94
C ILE A 9 -10.20 -2.45 -0.82
N LEU A 10 -9.35 -1.95 0.07
CA LEU A 10 -8.02 -2.48 0.33
C LEU A 10 -7.94 -3.06 1.74
N TYR A 11 -7.19 -4.15 1.87
CA TYR A 11 -6.90 -4.79 3.16
C TYR A 11 -5.56 -4.31 3.76
N ASN A 12 -5.02 -3.21 3.27
CA ASN A 12 -3.81 -2.58 3.79
C ASN A 12 -3.80 -1.08 3.51
N SER A 13 -2.98 -0.36 4.27
CA SER A 13 -2.38 0.90 3.83
C SER A 13 -0.89 0.70 3.57
N LEU A 14 -0.35 1.44 2.60
CA LEU A 14 1.00 1.26 2.07
C LEU A 14 1.72 2.59 1.98
N TYR A 15 2.96 2.63 2.46
CA TYR A 15 3.88 3.74 2.28
C TYR A 15 5.18 3.20 1.70
N ARG A 16 5.62 3.73 0.55
CA ARG A 16 6.84 3.29 -0.13
C ARG A 16 7.85 4.42 -0.19
N PHE A 17 9.11 4.08 0.06
CA PHE A 17 10.28 4.96 -0.02
C PHE A 17 11.40 4.17 -0.71
N ASP A 18 11.70 4.48 -1.97
CA ASP A 18 12.71 3.77 -2.77
C ASP A 18 12.52 2.23 -2.77
N GLU A 19 13.40 1.52 -2.05
CA GLU A 19 13.44 0.06 -1.88
C GLU A 19 12.88 -0.41 -0.52
N ASP A 20 12.31 0.50 0.28
CA ASP A 20 11.66 0.21 1.55
C ASP A 20 10.15 0.47 1.46
N MET A 21 9.37 -0.36 2.13
CA MET A 21 7.91 -0.26 2.16
C MET A 21 7.37 -0.59 3.54
N LEU A 22 6.47 0.24 4.03
CA LEU A 22 5.69 -0.01 5.24
C LEU A 22 4.28 -0.42 4.82
N VAL A 23 3.87 -1.62 5.22
CA VAL A 23 2.55 -2.16 4.93
C VAL A 23 1.81 -2.37 6.25
N ASN A 24 0.73 -1.63 6.46
CA ASN A 24 -0.16 -1.84 7.60
C ASN A 24 -1.35 -2.68 7.14
N THR A 25 -1.35 -3.97 7.48
CA THR A 25 -2.44 -4.88 7.13
C THR A 25 -3.65 -4.68 8.04
N HIS A 26 -4.85 -4.65 7.47
CA HIS A 26 -6.09 -4.64 8.24
C HIS A 26 -6.31 -6.01 8.88
N VAL A 27 -6.02 -6.12 10.17
CA VAL A 27 -6.23 -7.34 10.97
C VAL A 27 -7.60 -7.27 11.62
N TYR A 28 -8.43 -8.29 11.40
CA TYR A 28 -9.77 -8.38 12.00
C TYR A 28 -9.70 -8.28 13.54
N GLY A 29 -10.56 -7.44 14.12
CA GLY A 29 -10.61 -7.19 15.56
C GLY A 29 -9.60 -6.17 16.09
N PHE A 30 -8.72 -5.63 15.23
CA PHE A 30 -7.74 -4.61 15.60
C PHE A 30 -7.97 -3.32 14.81
N GLY A 31 -7.93 -2.17 15.50
CA GLY A 31 -7.94 -0.88 14.83
C GLY A 31 -6.65 -0.64 14.06
N ALA A 32 -6.71 0.06 12.93
CA ALA A 32 -5.55 0.30 12.07
C ALA A 32 -4.38 0.96 12.80
N ALA A 33 -4.64 1.83 13.79
CA ALA A 33 -3.60 2.51 14.56
C ALA A 33 -2.78 1.59 15.48
N VAL A 34 -3.31 0.42 15.85
CA VAL A 34 -2.64 -0.55 16.75
C VAL A 34 -2.26 -1.84 16.04
N ALA A 35 -2.63 -1.99 14.76
CA ALA A 35 -2.19 -3.09 13.93
C ALA A 35 -0.67 -3.02 13.69
N ARG A 36 -0.03 -4.18 13.60
CA ARG A 36 1.42 -4.25 13.36
C ARG A 36 1.72 -3.88 11.91
N VAL A 37 2.73 -3.03 11.73
CA VAL A 37 3.25 -2.64 10.42
C VAL A 37 4.36 -3.60 10.01
N LEU A 38 4.28 -4.12 8.79
CA LEU A 38 5.35 -4.86 8.14
C LEU A 38 6.32 -3.88 7.47
N HIS A 39 7.61 -4.00 7.76
CA HIS A 39 8.66 -3.30 7.01
C HIS A 39 9.27 -4.27 6.01
N LEU A 40 8.97 -4.04 4.73
CA LEU A 40 9.48 -4.82 3.61
C LEU A 40 10.63 -4.05 2.97
N ARG A 41 11.72 -4.78 2.69
CA ARG A 41 12.79 -4.31 1.83
C ARG A 41 12.71 -5.05 0.50
N ARG A 42 12.99 -4.35 -0.60
CA ARG A 42 13.18 -4.97 -1.90
C ARG A 42 14.42 -5.84 -1.86
N LEU A 43 14.26 -7.12 -2.17
CA LEU A 43 15.35 -8.09 -2.20
C LEU A 43 15.58 -8.56 -3.64
N SER A 44 16.79 -9.03 -3.94
CA SER A 44 17.10 -9.64 -5.24
C SER A 44 16.35 -10.95 -5.49
N ALA A 45 15.79 -11.55 -4.43
CA ALA A 45 14.95 -12.73 -4.47
C ALA A 45 13.79 -12.59 -3.48
N GLY A 46 12.61 -13.04 -3.87
CA GLY A 46 11.35 -12.85 -3.12
C GLY A 46 10.40 -11.93 -3.86
N ASP A 47 9.12 -11.98 -3.50
CA ASP A 47 8.05 -11.37 -4.31
C ASP A 47 7.14 -10.41 -3.52
N LEU A 48 7.25 -10.37 -2.18
CA LEU A 48 6.34 -9.56 -1.36
C LEU A 48 6.40 -8.06 -1.72
N PHE A 49 7.60 -7.51 -1.92
CA PHE A 49 7.74 -6.10 -2.30
C PHE A 49 7.13 -5.82 -3.67
N GLU A 50 7.37 -6.69 -4.66
CA GLU A 50 6.83 -6.53 -6.01
C GLU A 50 5.31 -6.71 -6.03
N THR A 51 4.79 -7.72 -5.32
CA THR A 51 3.34 -7.96 -5.15
C THR A 51 2.61 -6.72 -4.62
N TYR A 52 3.12 -6.11 -3.55
CA TYR A 52 2.52 -4.88 -3.01
C TYR A 52 2.73 -3.67 -3.93
N SER A 53 3.84 -3.59 -4.65
CA SER A 53 4.10 -2.54 -5.64
C SER A 53 3.11 -2.64 -6.80
N GLU A 54 2.89 -3.82 -7.36
CA GLU A 54 1.92 -4.06 -8.43
C GLU A 54 0.49 -3.77 -7.96
N SER A 55 0.15 -4.17 -6.73
CA SER A 55 -1.14 -3.81 -6.12
C SER A 55 -1.34 -2.29 -6.05
N TYR A 56 -0.30 -1.52 -5.69
CA TYR A 56 -0.37 -0.06 -5.66
C TYR A 56 -0.54 0.52 -7.07
N GLU A 57 0.26 0.08 -8.04
CA GLU A 57 0.19 0.59 -9.43
C GLU A 57 -1.18 0.34 -10.05
N ASN A 58 -1.78 -0.83 -9.80
CA ASN A 58 -3.13 -1.14 -10.26
C ASN A 58 -4.20 -0.19 -9.69
N VAL A 59 -4.07 0.19 -8.41
CA VAL A 59 -4.96 1.17 -7.78
C VAL A 59 -4.72 2.57 -8.33
N TRP A 60 -3.46 2.97 -8.48
CA TRP A 60 -3.07 4.28 -8.97
C TRP A 60 -3.57 4.52 -10.40
N ASN A 61 -3.35 3.55 -11.30
CA ASN A 61 -3.80 3.63 -12.69
C ASN A 61 -5.33 3.73 -12.84
N ALA A 62 -6.09 3.23 -11.85
CA ALA A 62 -7.54 3.34 -11.82
C ALA A 62 -8.06 4.55 -11.02
N ALA A 63 -7.19 5.24 -10.29
CA ALA A 63 -7.54 6.39 -9.48
C ALA A 63 -7.93 7.58 -10.37
N LYS A 64 -8.58 8.57 -9.77
CA LYS A 64 -9.01 9.79 -10.47
C LYS A 64 -8.49 11.04 -9.77
N PRO A 65 -8.31 12.15 -10.50
CA PRO A 65 -8.06 13.42 -9.84
C PRO A 65 -9.23 13.73 -8.90
N PRO A 66 -8.93 14.21 -7.70
CA PRO A 66 -9.95 14.57 -6.73
C PRO A 66 -10.83 15.72 -7.23
N LYS A 67 -12.11 15.62 -6.92
CA LYS A 67 -13.13 16.63 -7.20
C LYS A 67 -13.50 17.28 -5.86
N TRP A 68 -12.62 18.13 -5.35
CA TRP A 68 -12.95 19.01 -4.23
C TRP A 68 -13.68 20.25 -4.74
#